data_AF-A0AAW6MCD8-F1
#
_entry.id   AF-A0AAW6MCD8-F1
#
_cell.length_a   1.000
_cell.length_b   1.000
_cell.length_c   1.000
_cell.angle_alpha   90.00
_cell.angle_beta   90.00
_cell.angle_gamma   90.00
#
_symmetry.space_group_name_H-M   'P 1'
#
loop_
_entity.id
_entity.type
_entity.pdbx_description
1 polymer ?
#
loop_
_entity_poly.entity_id
_entity_poly.type
_entity_poly.pdbx_seq_one_letter_code
_entity_poly.pdbx_strand_id
1 'polypeptide(L)'
;NPKETEVQGVTAYADVKDIPDTELAILAIPAQMCPDAVEELAAEKQVRAFIILSAGFGEETHEGALLEDRILETVNKYDASLIGPYCIGLMNTLHHSVFSQP
;
A
#
# COMPACT_ATOMS: atom_id res chain seq x y z
N ASN A 1 10.21 -6.65 1.84
CA ASN A 1 10.77 -6.80 3.20
C ASN A 1 12.28 -6.63 3.11
N PRO A 2 12.85 -5.50 3.56
CA PRO A 2 14.26 -5.14 3.30
C PRO A 2 15.32 -6.13 3.83
N LYS A 3 14.97 -6.97 4.82
CA LYS A 3 15.92 -7.86 5.50
C LYS A 3 15.74 -9.33 5.15
N GLU A 4 14.68 -9.67 4.43
CA GLU A 4 14.30 -11.05 4.15
C GLU A 4 14.31 -11.28 2.63
N THR A 5 14.79 -12.45 2.23
CA THR A 5 14.71 -12.92 0.84
C THR A 5 13.48 -13.82 0.60
N GLU A 6 12.81 -14.26 1.66
CA GLU A 6 11.60 -15.09 1.63
C GLU A 6 10.69 -14.76 2.82
N VAL A 7 9.37 -14.76 2.61
CA VAL A 7 8.35 -14.66 3.66
C VAL A 7 7.29 -15.72 3.41
N GLN A 8 7.09 -16.63 4.37
CA GLN A 8 6.09 -17.72 4.28
C GLN A 8 6.23 -18.58 3.00
N GLY A 9 7.45 -18.85 2.54
CA GLY A 9 7.68 -19.63 1.31
C GLY A 9 7.50 -18.85 0.01
N VAL A 10 7.26 -17.54 0.08
CA VAL A 10 7.13 -16.64 -1.08
C VAL A 10 8.36 -15.74 -1.16
N THR A 11 8.91 -15.57 -2.36
CA THR A 11 10.04 -14.66 -2.61
C THR A 11 9.73 -13.26 -2.10
N ALA A 12 10.64 -12.73 -1.28
CA ALA A 12 10.55 -11.37 -0.76
C ALA A 12 11.57 -10.47 -1.46
N TYR A 13 11.14 -9.27 -1.79
CA TYR A 13 11.96 -8.23 -2.39
C TYR A 13 12.31 -7.18 -1.35
N ALA A 14 13.54 -6.65 -1.41
CA ALA A 14 14.00 -5.66 -0.45
C ALA A 14 13.29 -4.31 -0.64
N ASP A 15 13.08 -3.93 -1.89
CA ASP A 15 12.45 -2.68 -2.31
C ASP A 15 11.25 -2.94 -3.25
N VAL A 16 10.29 -2.02 -3.29
CA VAL A 16 9.16 -2.07 -4.22
C VAL A 16 9.62 -1.95 -5.68
N LYS A 17 10.79 -1.39 -5.94
CA LYS A 17 11.40 -1.31 -7.28
C LYS A 17 11.80 -2.66 -7.86
N ASP A 18 12.01 -3.66 -7.01
CA ASP A 18 12.52 -4.96 -7.45
C ASP A 18 11.38 -5.94 -7.77
N ILE A 19 10.13 -5.60 -7.43
CA ILE A 19 8.97 -6.46 -7.68
C ILE A 19 8.61 -6.49 -9.19
N PRO A 20 7.99 -7.58 -9.68
CA PRO A 20 7.39 -7.60 -11.01
C PRO A 20 6.16 -6.69 -11.12
N ASP A 21 5.74 -6.37 -12.34
CA ASP A 21 4.48 -5.66 -12.59
C ASP A 21 3.32 -6.32 -11.83
N THR A 22 2.51 -5.50 -11.16
CA THR A 22 1.50 -5.96 -10.21
C THR A 22 0.28 -5.04 -10.28
N GLU A 23 -0.92 -5.59 -10.07
CA GLU A 23 -2.16 -4.83 -10.22
C GLU A 23 -2.66 -4.22 -8.89
N LEU A 24 -2.39 -4.89 -7.77
CA LEU A 24 -2.85 -4.54 -6.42
C LEU A 24 -1.69 -4.49 -5.43
N ALA A 25 -1.62 -3.41 -4.65
CA ALA A 25 -0.70 -3.29 -3.51
C ALA A 25 -1.46 -3.13 -2.19
N ILE A 26 -1.00 -3.87 -1.17
CA ILE A 26 -1.50 -3.74 0.20
C ILE A 26 -0.36 -3.22 1.08
N LEU A 27 -0.55 -2.04 1.65
CA LEU A 27 0.48 -1.36 2.42
C LEU A 27 0.22 -1.54 3.92
N ALA A 28 1.19 -2.18 4.57
CA ALA A 28 1.27 -2.37 6.02
C ALA A 28 2.65 -1.88 6.53
N ILE A 29 2.97 -0.63 6.22
CA ILE A 29 4.25 0.05 6.53
C ILE A 29 3.97 1.37 7.28
N PRO A 30 4.94 2.02 7.93
CA PRO A 30 4.71 3.31 8.59
C PRO A 30 4.08 4.35 7.64
N ALA A 31 3.11 5.13 8.13
CA ALA A 31 2.34 6.08 7.31
C ALA A 31 3.23 7.05 6.51
N GLN A 32 4.34 7.49 7.09
CA GLN A 32 5.30 8.40 6.45
C GLN A 32 5.94 7.81 5.18
N MET A 33 5.98 6.48 5.07
CA MET A 33 6.53 5.79 3.90
C MET A 33 5.48 5.51 2.82
N CYS A 34 4.19 5.63 3.14
CA CYS A 34 3.12 5.27 2.21
C CYS A 34 3.09 6.15 0.95
N PRO A 35 3.19 7.50 1.00
CA PRO A 35 3.12 8.31 -0.21
C PRO A 35 4.17 7.95 -1.26
N ASP A 36 5.42 7.78 -0.85
CA ASP A 36 6.52 7.47 -1.76
C ASP A 36 6.37 6.06 -2.34
N ALA A 37 5.91 5.09 -1.53
CA ALA A 37 5.62 3.74 -2.00
C ALA A 37 4.47 3.71 -3.01
N VAL A 38 3.39 4.49 -2.78
CA VAL A 38 2.24 4.55 -3.70
C VAL A 38 2.64 5.18 -5.04
N GLU A 39 3.41 6.26 -5.04
CA GLU A 39 3.90 6.89 -6.28
C GLU A 39 4.78 5.92 -7.09
N GLU A 40 5.75 5.28 -6.45
CA GLU A 40 6.65 4.33 -7.12
C GLU A 40 5.88 3.14 -7.72
N LEU A 41 4.97 2.55 -6.95
CA LEU A 41 4.15 1.42 -7.40
C LEU A 41 3.22 1.80 -8.56
N ALA A 42 2.62 3.00 -8.51
CA ALA A 42 1.76 3.48 -9.58
C ALA A 42 2.54 3.84 -10.85
N ALA A 43 3.70 4.48 -10.71
CA ALA A 43 4.52 4.93 -11.83
C ALA A 43 5.21 3.75 -12.54
N GLU A 44 5.86 2.88 -11.78
CA GLU A 44 6.83 1.92 -12.33
C GLU A 44 6.33 0.47 -12.31
N LYS A 45 5.31 0.14 -11.49
CA LYS A 45 4.84 -1.24 -11.29
C LYS A 45 3.42 -1.52 -11.76
N GLN A 46 2.81 -0.57 -12.46
CA GLN A 46 1.45 -0.67 -13.02
C GLN A 46 0.35 -0.90 -11.97
N VAL A 47 0.62 -0.59 -10.70
CA VAL A 47 -0.39 -0.75 -9.64
C VAL A 47 -1.50 0.28 -9.83
N ARG A 48 -2.74 -0.20 -9.86
CA ARG A 48 -3.94 0.64 -9.98
C ARG A 48 -4.94 0.39 -8.86
N ALA A 49 -4.69 -0.55 -7.97
CA ALA A 49 -5.47 -0.76 -6.75
C ALA A 49 -4.57 -0.71 -5.52
N PHE A 50 -4.97 0.07 -4.53
CA PHE A 50 -4.27 0.22 -3.26
C PHE A 50 -5.18 -0.09 -2.08
N ILE A 51 -4.67 -0.83 -1.11
CA ILE A 51 -5.29 -1.01 0.19
C ILE A 51 -4.27 -0.58 1.24
N ILE A 52 -4.56 0.47 2.00
CA ILE A 52 -3.64 0.96 3.04
C ILE A 52 -4.22 0.60 4.40
N LEU A 53 -3.56 -0.33 5.09
CA LEU A 53 -3.96 -0.78 6.43
C LEU A 53 -3.45 0.17 7.52
N SER A 54 -2.33 0.82 7.25
CA SER A 54 -1.62 1.66 8.21
C SER A 54 -2.48 2.81 8.76
N ALA A 55 -2.33 3.06 10.05
CA ALA A 55 -2.85 4.23 10.76
C ALA A 55 -1.77 5.34 10.83
N GLY A 56 -2.12 6.49 11.40
CA GLY A 56 -1.24 7.64 11.60
C GLY A 56 -1.40 8.73 10.55
N PHE A 57 -2.59 8.82 9.94
CA PHE A 57 -2.91 9.79 8.90
C PHE A 57 -3.81 10.92 9.44
N GLY A 58 -4.79 11.38 8.64
CA GLY A 58 -5.65 12.52 8.96
C GLY A 58 -6.57 12.28 10.16
N GLU A 59 -6.77 11.01 10.53
CA GLU A 59 -7.48 10.61 11.74
C GLU A 59 -6.72 10.98 13.03
N GLU A 60 -5.39 11.13 12.98
CA GLU A 60 -4.56 11.45 14.14
C GLU A 60 -4.04 12.89 14.15
N THR A 61 -3.56 13.41 13.01
CA THR A 61 -2.85 14.70 12.98
C THR A 61 -3.02 15.47 11.67
N HIS A 62 -2.75 16.79 11.71
CA HIS A 62 -2.72 17.62 10.50
C HIS A 62 -1.63 17.17 9.51
N GLU A 63 -0.43 16.84 10.00
CA GLU A 63 0.65 16.31 9.16
C GLU A 63 0.26 14.98 8.50
N GLY A 64 -0.48 14.14 9.23
CA GLY A 64 -1.03 12.90 8.69
C GLY A 64 -2.01 13.15 7.54
N ALA A 65 -2.85 14.18 7.62
CA ALA A 65 -3.74 14.58 6.53
C ALA A 65 -2.96 14.99 5.27
N LEU A 66 -1.81 15.66 5.42
CA LEU A 66 -0.94 15.98 4.27
C LEU A 66 -0.36 14.72 3.60
N LEU A 67 -0.15 13.65 4.36
CA LEU A 67 0.25 12.36 3.79
C LEU A 67 -0.90 11.73 2.98
N GLU A 68 -2.14 11.82 3.46
CA GLU A 68 -3.33 11.37 2.72
C GLU A 68 -3.49 12.15 1.41
N ASP A 69 -3.36 13.47 1.46
CA ASP A 69 -3.49 14.33 0.28
C ASP A 69 -2.48 13.92 -0.80
N ARG A 70 -1.23 13.67 -0.43
CA ARG A 70 -0.20 13.17 -1.37
C ARG A 70 -0.57 11.82 -1.98
N ILE A 71 -1.12 10.91 -1.18
CA ILE A 71 -1.58 9.61 -1.68
C ILE A 71 -2.74 9.79 -2.67
N LEU A 72 -3.70 10.65 -2.33
CA LEU A 72 -4.85 10.95 -3.19
C LEU A 72 -4.44 11.62 -4.49
N GLU A 73 -3.46 12.53 -4.47
CA GLU A 73 -2.89 13.14 -5.66
C GLU A 73 -2.34 12.08 -6.62
N THR A 74 -1.53 11.14 -6.12
CA THR A 74 -1.00 10.02 -6.90
C THR A 74 -2.13 9.12 -7.42
N VAL A 75 -3.07 8.73 -6.57
CA VAL A 75 -4.19 7.84 -6.95
C VAL A 75 -4.99 8.46 -8.10
N ASN A 76 -5.31 9.75 -8.01
CA ASN A 76 -6.01 10.48 -9.08
C ASN A 76 -5.15 10.64 -10.34
N LYS A 77 -3.85 10.95 -10.19
CA LYS A 77 -2.91 11.13 -11.31
C LYS A 77 -2.80 9.89 -12.19
N TYR A 78 -2.83 8.70 -11.61
CA TYR A 78 -2.68 7.43 -12.33
C TYR A 78 -3.99 6.67 -12.56
N ASP A 79 -5.14 7.29 -12.30
CA ASP A 79 -6.48 6.65 -12.42
C ASP A 79 -6.56 5.34 -11.63
N ALA A 80 -6.05 5.37 -10.40
CA ALA A 80 -6.04 4.25 -9.48
C ALA A 80 -7.23 4.31 -8.51
N SER A 81 -7.44 3.22 -7.75
CA SER A 81 -8.42 3.13 -6.67
C SER A 81 -7.74 2.89 -5.33
N LEU A 82 -8.34 3.42 -4.26
CA LEU A 82 -7.84 3.31 -2.89
C LEU A 82 -8.93 2.82 -1.94
N ILE A 83 -8.59 1.85 -1.10
CA ILE A 83 -9.32 1.51 0.13
C ILE A 83 -8.43 1.89 1.33
N GLY A 84 -8.98 2.69 2.24
CA GLY A 84 -8.25 3.28 3.37
C GLY A 84 -7.86 4.75 3.11
N PRO A 85 -6.82 5.28 3.79
CA PRO A 85 -5.98 4.59 4.78
C PRO A 85 -6.73 4.25 6.07
N TYR A 86 -6.02 3.61 7.02
CA TYR A 86 -6.57 3.14 8.28
C TYR A 86 -7.81 2.22 8.13
N CYS A 87 -7.61 1.09 7.45
CA CYS A 87 -8.66 0.09 7.26
C CYS A 87 -8.22 -1.31 7.71
N ILE A 88 -9.19 -2.22 7.83
CA ILE A 88 -8.95 -3.64 8.17
C ILE A 88 -8.64 -4.51 6.94
N GLY A 89 -8.66 -3.93 5.74
CA GLY A 89 -8.51 -4.63 4.47
C GLY A 89 -9.83 -5.01 3.82
N LEU A 90 -9.76 -5.95 2.87
CA LEU A 90 -10.91 -6.40 2.06
C LEU A 90 -10.99 -7.92 2.06
N MET A 91 -12.17 -8.45 2.31
CA MET A 91 -12.45 -9.88 2.18
C MET A 91 -13.70 -10.09 1.34
N ASN A 92 -13.61 -10.97 0.36
CA ASN A 92 -14.76 -11.46 -0.39
C ASN A 92 -14.61 -12.98 -0.62
N THR A 93 -15.63 -13.61 -1.20
CA THR A 93 -15.65 -15.07 -1.41
C THR A 93 -14.55 -15.60 -2.34
N LEU A 94 -13.87 -14.74 -3.08
CA LEU A 94 -12.85 -15.07 -4.07
C LEU A 94 -11.46 -14.55 -3.70
N HIS A 95 -11.35 -13.64 -2.74
CA HIS A 95 -10.12 -12.93 -2.44
C HIS A 95 -10.09 -12.42 -1.00
N HIS A 96 -8.99 -12.74 -0.28
CA HIS A 96 -8.76 -12.31 1.09
C HIS A 96 -7.51 -11.42 1.14
N SER A 97 -7.72 -10.11 1.28
CA SER A 97 -6.70 -9.07 1.52
C SER A 97 -6.74 -8.61 2.98
N VAL A 98 -6.66 -9.56 3.91
CA VAL A 98 -6.66 -9.31 5.36
C VAL A 98 -5.55 -10.15 5.98
N PHE A 99 -4.55 -9.49 6.56
CA PHE A 99 -3.36 -10.16 7.13
C PHE A 99 -3.42 -10.28 8.66
N SER A 100 -4.60 -10.08 9.25
CA SER A 100 -4.82 -10.08 10.70
C SER A 100 -5.37 -11.39 11.25
N GLN A 101 -5.37 -12.48 10.47
CA GLN A 101 -5.68 -13.82 10.98
C GLN A 101 -4.37 -14.59 11.26
N PRO A 102 -4.29 -15.36 12.36
CA PRO A 102 -3.15 -16.23 12.65
C PRO A 102 -3.00 -17.38 11.65
#